data_AF-A0A6L8N1U9-F1
#
_entry.id   AF-A0A6L8N1U9-F1
#
_cell.length_a   1.000
_cell.length_b   1.000
_cell.length_c   1.000
_cell.angle_alpha   90.00
_cell.angle_beta   90.00
_cell.angle_gamma   90.00
#
_symmetry.space_group_name_H-M   'P 1'
#
loop_
_entity.id
_entity.type
_entity.pdbx_description
1 polymer ?
#
loop_
_entity_poly.entity_id
_entity_poly.type
_entity_poly.pdbx_seq_one_letter_code
_entity_poly.pdbx_strand_id
1 'polypeptide(L)'
;MFCADPQSLPPPRGSPARPASGAVARGAERPYGRERAVTSSGGGRDEPVPIDPDVDLHVPAQRAETAGAHVLLVLAAVAAGGIIGALARYAAVRAWPGDPASAPLVTLGINVLGSFLIGVLMVPVAEGHGRRTPHPLLRPFAGTGVLGGFTTFSAYALDARDLLERGEGAAAFGYVAGTLLGSLGAVWAAVTLTRRVFGRPGAGR
;
A
#
# COMPACT_ATOMS: atom_id res chain seq x y z
N MET A 1 -50.49 37.59 30.02
CA MET A 1 -51.00 38.97 29.78
C MET A 1 -49.83 39.81 29.35
N PHE A 2 -49.99 40.50 28.22
CA PHE A 2 -49.05 41.36 27.47
C PHE A 2 -48.02 40.72 26.54
N CYS A 3 -48.37 40.82 25.25
CA CYS A 3 -47.54 40.77 24.05
C CYS A 3 -46.43 41.82 24.07
N ALA A 4 -45.29 41.52 23.46
CA ALA A 4 -44.30 42.50 23.04
C ALA A 4 -43.97 42.30 21.54
N ASP A 5 -44.53 43.22 20.76
CA ASP A 5 -44.08 43.87 19.52
C ASP A 5 -43.04 43.21 18.57
N PRO A 6 -43.41 42.90 17.31
CA PRO A 6 -42.52 42.35 16.27
C PRO A 6 -42.05 43.41 15.23
N GLN A 7 -41.42 44.51 15.66
CA GLN A 7 -40.96 45.58 14.74
C GLN A 7 -39.54 46.12 15.04
N SER A 8 -38.51 45.25 15.04
CA SER A 8 -37.11 45.72 15.08
C SER A 8 -36.11 44.86 14.28
N LEU A 9 -36.47 44.51 13.03
CA LEU A 9 -35.51 43.94 12.08
C LEU A 9 -34.99 45.04 11.12
N PRO A 10 -33.67 45.30 11.08
CA PRO A 10 -33.09 46.20 10.09
C PRO A 10 -33.12 45.58 8.67
N PRO A 11 -33.26 46.39 7.61
CA PRO A 11 -33.40 45.91 6.23
C PRO A 11 -32.10 45.32 5.65
N PRO A 12 -32.19 44.40 4.67
CA PRO A 12 -31.03 43.78 4.02
C PRO A 12 -30.25 44.79 3.17
N ARG A 13 -28.92 44.81 3.31
CA ARG A 13 -28.02 45.62 2.48
C ARG A 13 -27.93 45.01 1.07
N GLY A 14 -28.20 45.85 0.08
CA GLY A 14 -28.31 45.49 -1.33
C GLY A 14 -27.01 44.97 -1.96
N SER A 15 -27.21 44.08 -2.93
CA SER A 15 -26.19 43.57 -3.84
C SER A 15 -25.59 44.69 -4.70
N PRO A 16 -24.26 44.79 -4.84
CA PRO A 16 -23.67 45.69 -5.82
C PRO A 16 -23.83 45.14 -7.26
N ALA A 17 -24.16 46.07 -8.16
CA ALA A 17 -24.43 45.86 -9.57
C ALA A 17 -23.24 45.31 -10.37
N ARG A 18 -23.56 44.55 -11.43
CA ARG A 18 -22.63 44.15 -12.50
C ARG A 18 -22.12 45.38 -13.26
N PRO A 19 -20.81 45.53 -13.50
CA PRO A 19 -20.31 46.48 -14.49
C PRO A 19 -20.30 45.87 -15.91
N ALA A 20 -20.63 46.73 -16.86
CA ALA A 20 -20.78 46.46 -18.28
C ALA A 20 -19.44 46.27 -19.01
N SER A 21 -19.55 45.57 -20.14
CA SER A 21 -18.54 45.43 -21.19
C SER A 21 -18.02 46.79 -21.68
N GLY A 22 -16.69 46.93 -21.74
CA GLY A 22 -16.01 48.09 -22.30
C GLY A 22 -14.55 47.74 -22.60
N ALA A 23 -14.23 47.54 -23.87
CA ALA A 23 -12.89 47.39 -24.38
C ALA A 23 -12.05 48.67 -24.15
N VAL A 24 -10.73 48.53 -23.97
CA VAL A 24 -9.68 49.11 -24.83
C VAL A 24 -8.27 49.03 -24.17
N ALA A 25 -7.37 48.37 -24.93
CA ALA A 25 -5.94 48.60 -25.16
C ALA A 25 -4.83 48.36 -24.09
N ARG A 26 -4.07 47.29 -24.38
CA ARG A 26 -2.60 47.21 -24.62
C ARG A 26 -1.63 47.68 -23.53
N GLY A 27 -0.84 46.72 -23.02
CA GLY A 27 0.46 46.99 -22.38
C GLY A 27 1.25 45.73 -22.00
N ALA A 28 2.02 45.19 -22.96
CA ALA A 28 3.28 44.47 -22.79
C ALA A 28 3.41 43.32 -21.76
N GLU A 29 3.18 42.08 -22.20
CA GLU A 29 3.84 40.90 -21.63
C GLU A 29 4.62 40.16 -22.74
N ARG A 30 5.88 39.84 -22.45
CA ARG A 30 6.87 39.30 -23.38
C ARG A 30 6.58 37.82 -23.67
N PRO A 31 6.85 37.32 -24.90
CA PRO A 31 6.49 35.96 -25.28
C PRO A 31 7.41 34.95 -24.60
N TYR A 32 6.79 34.00 -23.90
CA TYR A 32 7.41 32.81 -23.33
C TYR A 32 8.04 31.95 -24.44
N GLY A 33 9.34 31.70 -24.30
CA GLY A 33 10.05 30.50 -24.73
C GLY A 33 9.67 29.89 -26.08
N ARG A 34 10.38 30.32 -27.13
CA ARG A 34 10.49 29.63 -28.42
C ARG A 34 10.94 28.17 -28.20
N GLU A 35 10.01 27.22 -28.32
CA GLU A 35 10.29 25.79 -28.45
C GLU A 35 11.31 25.58 -29.58
N ARG A 36 12.46 25.01 -29.24
CA ARG A 36 13.29 24.37 -30.24
C ARG A 36 12.56 23.08 -30.62
N ALA A 37 12.18 22.99 -31.88
CA ALA A 37 11.81 21.74 -32.51
C ALA A 37 12.98 20.75 -32.33
N VAL A 38 12.85 19.85 -31.36
CA VAL A 38 13.63 18.61 -31.32
C VAL A 38 13.00 17.71 -32.36
N THR A 39 13.70 17.57 -33.49
CA THR A 39 13.39 16.60 -34.53
C THR A 39 13.39 15.20 -33.93
N SER A 40 12.21 14.61 -33.73
CA SER A 40 12.08 13.19 -33.41
C SER A 40 12.24 12.38 -34.70
N SER A 41 13.44 11.83 -34.88
CA SER A 41 13.69 10.77 -35.85
C SER A 41 13.99 9.49 -35.09
N GLY A 42 13.05 8.54 -35.17
CA GLY A 42 13.32 7.10 -35.12
C GLY A 42 13.51 6.42 -33.75
N GLY A 43 12.69 5.41 -33.52
CA GLY A 43 13.10 4.22 -32.75
C GLY A 43 12.27 3.93 -31.50
N GLY A 44 11.22 3.12 -31.66
CA GLY A 44 10.46 2.58 -30.54
C GLY A 44 11.32 1.70 -29.64
N ARG A 45 11.27 1.98 -28.34
CA ARG A 45 11.47 1.05 -27.23
C ARG A 45 10.52 1.50 -26.12
N ASP A 46 9.84 0.54 -25.50
CA ASP A 46 9.03 0.72 -24.30
C ASP A 46 9.93 1.28 -23.17
N GLU A 47 10.10 2.59 -23.14
CA GLU A 47 10.73 3.30 -22.03
C GLU A 47 9.69 3.38 -20.91
N PRO A 48 9.97 2.82 -19.71
CA PRO A 48 9.10 3.04 -18.56
C PRO A 48 9.01 4.54 -18.34
N VAL A 49 7.81 5.10 -18.55
CA VAL A 49 7.52 6.52 -18.30
C VAL A 49 8.08 6.87 -16.92
N PRO A 50 9.00 7.84 -16.82
CA PRO A 50 9.53 8.27 -15.53
C PRO A 50 8.36 8.65 -14.62
N ILE A 51 8.29 8.03 -13.44
CA ILE A 51 7.36 8.46 -12.41
C ILE A 51 7.87 9.82 -11.94
N ASP A 52 7.19 10.87 -12.37
CA ASP A 52 7.47 12.25 -11.97
C ASP A 52 7.26 12.39 -10.44
N PRO A 53 8.32 12.64 -9.65
CA PRO A 53 8.21 12.79 -8.21
C PRO A 53 7.58 14.12 -7.79
N ASP A 54 7.31 15.03 -8.73
CA ASP A 54 6.79 16.37 -8.47
C ASP A 54 5.24 16.44 -8.62
N VAL A 55 4.54 15.41 -8.14
CA VAL A 55 3.08 15.51 -7.93
C VAL A 55 2.82 16.47 -6.79
N ASP A 56 2.67 17.74 -7.12
CA ASP A 56 2.38 18.78 -6.15
C ASP A 56 0.92 18.68 -5.69
N LEU A 57 0.72 18.13 -4.50
CA LEU A 57 -0.58 18.05 -3.83
C LEU A 57 -1.17 19.44 -3.54
N HIS A 58 -0.46 20.55 -3.77
CA HIS A 58 -1.02 21.89 -3.62
C HIS A 58 -1.73 22.41 -4.88
N VAL A 59 -1.63 21.69 -6.02
CA VAL A 59 -2.32 22.03 -7.27
C VAL A 59 -3.61 21.19 -7.42
N PRO A 60 -4.81 21.79 -7.43
CA PRO A 60 -6.08 21.04 -7.50
C PRO A 60 -6.24 20.17 -8.76
N ALA A 61 -5.64 20.58 -9.88
CA ALA A 61 -5.69 19.85 -11.15
C ALA A 61 -4.87 18.54 -11.10
N GLN A 62 -3.71 18.53 -10.44
CA GLN A 62 -2.88 17.33 -10.27
C GLN A 62 -3.45 16.37 -9.22
N ARG A 63 -4.17 16.88 -8.21
CA ARG A 63 -4.96 16.03 -7.29
C ARG A 63 -5.99 15.18 -8.01
N ALA A 64 -6.66 15.72 -9.04
CA ALA A 64 -7.65 14.99 -9.82
C ALA A 64 -7.01 13.90 -10.71
N GLU A 65 -5.77 14.14 -11.14
CA GLU A 65 -4.95 13.19 -11.90
C GLU A 65 -4.48 12.00 -11.04
N THR A 66 -4.19 12.24 -9.75
CA THR A 66 -3.90 11.17 -8.77
C THR A 66 -5.17 10.56 -8.16
N ALA A 67 -6.31 11.27 -8.18
CA ALA A 67 -7.62 10.79 -7.70
C ALA A 67 -8.33 9.91 -8.73
N GLY A 68 -7.58 9.12 -9.49
CA GLY A 68 -8.13 8.16 -10.44
C GLY A 68 -8.79 6.98 -9.72
N ALA A 69 -9.85 6.43 -10.31
CA ALA A 69 -10.48 5.17 -9.91
C ALA A 69 -9.45 4.06 -9.66
N HIS A 70 -8.28 4.12 -10.30
CA HIS A 70 -7.17 3.20 -10.07
C HIS A 70 -6.63 3.18 -8.64
N VAL A 71 -6.44 4.33 -7.99
CA VAL A 71 -5.95 4.38 -6.58
C VAL A 71 -7.00 3.79 -5.66
N LEU A 72 -8.28 4.11 -5.87
CA LEU A 72 -9.38 3.53 -5.11
C LEU A 72 -9.45 2.01 -5.29
N LEU A 73 -9.23 1.50 -6.51
CA LEU A 73 -9.18 0.06 -6.78
C LEU A 73 -7.99 -0.62 -6.08
N VAL A 74 -6.81 0.02 -6.04
CA VAL A 74 -5.65 -0.49 -5.29
C VAL A 74 -5.96 -0.54 -3.80
N LEU A 75 -6.51 0.54 -3.22
CA LEU A 75 -6.88 0.57 -1.81
C LEU A 75 -7.95 -0.47 -1.47
N ALA A 76 -8.96 -0.64 -2.32
CA ALA A 76 -9.99 -1.67 -2.16
C ALA A 76 -9.38 -3.08 -2.22
N ALA A 77 -8.42 -3.31 -3.12
CA ALA A 77 -7.70 -4.58 -3.21
C ALA A 77 -6.86 -4.84 -1.95
N VAL A 78 -6.11 -3.85 -1.46
CA VAL A 78 -5.35 -3.98 -0.20
C VAL A 78 -6.30 -4.25 0.97
N ALA A 79 -7.42 -3.53 1.07
CA ALA A 79 -8.39 -3.70 2.15
C ALA A 79 -9.04 -5.10 2.13
N ALA A 80 -9.49 -5.55 0.95
CA ALA A 80 -10.08 -6.88 0.79
C ALA A 80 -9.07 -7.99 1.16
N GLY A 81 -7.82 -7.87 0.70
CA GLY A 81 -6.76 -8.79 1.09
C GLY A 81 -6.48 -8.74 2.59
N GLY A 82 -6.42 -7.54 3.17
CA GLY A 82 -6.17 -7.31 4.60
C GLY A 82 -7.21 -7.98 5.50
N ILE A 83 -8.50 -7.89 5.13
CA ILE A 83 -9.59 -8.58 5.83
C ILE A 83 -9.35 -10.09 5.82
N ILE A 84 -9.05 -10.66 4.65
CA ILE A 84 -8.80 -12.11 4.51
C ILE A 84 -7.60 -12.52 5.37
N GLY A 85 -6.49 -11.78 5.30
CA GLY A 85 -5.29 -12.05 6.08
C GLY A 85 -5.54 -11.99 7.59
N ALA A 86 -6.20 -10.94 8.06
CA ALA A 86 -6.49 -10.75 9.48
C ALA A 86 -7.44 -11.83 10.02
N LEU A 87 -8.45 -12.23 9.24
CA LEU A 87 -9.36 -13.31 9.61
C LEU A 87 -8.65 -14.67 9.63
N ALA A 88 -7.77 -14.94 8.66
CA ALA A 88 -6.97 -16.17 8.65
C ALA A 88 -6.04 -16.24 9.87
N ARG A 89 -5.38 -15.12 10.22
CA ARG A 89 -4.57 -15.01 11.43
C ARG A 89 -5.40 -15.28 12.68
N TYR A 90 -6.55 -14.61 12.80
CA TYR A 90 -7.45 -14.78 13.94
C TYR A 90 -7.94 -16.23 14.06
N ALA A 91 -8.32 -16.85 12.94
CA ALA A 91 -8.73 -18.24 12.91
C ALA A 91 -7.59 -19.21 13.29
N ALA A 92 -6.36 -18.95 12.85
CA ALA A 92 -5.19 -19.76 13.21
C ALA A 92 -4.93 -19.73 14.73
N VAL A 93 -5.02 -18.54 15.35
CA VAL A 93 -4.92 -18.40 16.81
C VAL A 93 -6.07 -19.12 17.51
N ARG A 94 -7.31 -18.99 17.01
CA ARG A 94 -8.49 -19.61 17.62
C ARG A 94 -8.60 -21.12 17.45
N ALA A 95 -8.05 -21.67 16.36
CA ALA A 95 -8.08 -23.09 16.07
C ALA A 95 -6.98 -23.85 16.83
N TRP A 96 -6.01 -23.15 17.41
CA TRP A 96 -4.94 -23.77 18.16
C TRP A 96 -5.49 -24.40 19.46
N PRO A 97 -5.38 -25.73 19.64
CA PRO A 97 -5.95 -26.42 20.80
C PRO A 97 -5.08 -26.33 22.06
N GLY A 98 -3.93 -25.65 21.98
CA GLY A 98 -2.97 -25.54 23.08
C GLY A 98 -3.40 -24.60 24.20
N ASP A 99 -2.74 -24.74 25.36
CA ASP A 99 -2.84 -23.81 26.49
C ASP A 99 -2.60 -22.36 26.02
N PRO A 100 -3.30 -21.34 26.56
CA PRO A 100 -2.94 -19.92 26.40
C PRO A 100 -1.43 -19.61 26.46
N ALA A 101 -0.66 -20.35 27.27
CA ALA A 101 0.80 -20.21 27.34
C ALA A 101 1.54 -20.52 26.02
N SER A 102 0.91 -21.24 25.09
CA SER A 102 1.46 -21.59 23.77
C SER A 102 1.14 -20.58 22.67
N ALA A 103 0.39 -19.51 22.98
CA ALA A 103 0.07 -18.44 22.04
C ALA A 103 1.29 -17.86 21.28
N PRO A 104 2.47 -17.66 21.91
CA PRO A 104 3.66 -17.18 21.20
C PRO A 104 4.09 -18.10 20.06
N LEU A 105 3.95 -19.42 20.21
CA LEU A 105 4.33 -20.37 19.15
C LEU A 105 3.42 -20.24 17.91
N VAL A 106 2.15 -19.90 18.11
CA VAL A 106 1.21 -19.68 17.00
C VAL A 106 1.59 -18.40 16.25
N THR A 107 1.88 -17.32 16.97
CA THR A 107 2.36 -16.06 16.39
C THR A 107 3.66 -16.24 15.61
N LEU A 108 4.62 -17.01 16.16
CA LEU A 108 5.85 -17.40 15.45
C LEU A 108 5.52 -18.11 14.14
N GLY A 109 4.69 -19.14 14.19
CA GLY A 109 4.31 -19.92 13.01
C GLY A 109 3.65 -19.06 11.92
N ILE A 110 2.76 -18.14 12.32
CA ILE A 110 2.12 -17.17 11.42
C ILE A 110 3.17 -16.29 10.72
N ASN A 111 4.10 -15.71 11.48
CA ASN A 111 5.11 -14.81 10.92
C ASN A 111 6.10 -15.55 10.02
N VAL A 112 6.54 -16.75 10.39
CA VAL A 112 7.44 -17.59 9.58
C VAL A 112 6.74 -18.03 8.30
N LEU A 113 5.49 -18.50 8.38
CA LEU A 113 4.72 -18.90 7.20
C LEU A 113 4.45 -17.71 6.28
N GLY A 114 4.07 -16.55 6.82
CA GLY A 114 3.88 -15.34 6.03
C GLY A 114 5.17 -14.90 5.32
N SER A 115 6.32 -15.03 5.99
CA SER A 115 7.65 -14.76 5.43
C SER A 115 8.00 -15.75 4.31
N PHE A 116 7.63 -17.03 4.45
CA PHE A 116 7.75 -17.99 3.37
C PHE A 116 6.89 -17.59 2.16
N LEU A 117 5.61 -17.28 2.40
CA LEU A 117 4.66 -16.91 1.34
C LEU A 117 5.09 -15.66 0.58
N ILE A 118 5.63 -14.63 1.25
CA ILE A 118 6.14 -13.45 0.54
C ILE A 118 7.33 -13.80 -0.35
N GLY A 119 8.23 -14.69 0.11
CA GLY A 119 9.35 -15.16 -0.71
C GLY A 119 8.90 -15.93 -1.95
N VAL A 120 7.83 -16.73 -1.85
CA VAL A 120 7.23 -17.44 -2.99
C VAL A 120 6.56 -16.46 -3.95
N LEU A 121 5.84 -15.47 -3.42
CA LEU A 121 5.16 -14.46 -4.24
C LEU A 121 6.15 -13.53 -4.95
N MET A 122 7.25 -13.16 -4.29
CA MET A 122 8.22 -12.18 -4.81
C MET A 122 8.93 -12.70 -6.05
N VAL A 123 9.32 -13.98 -6.12
CA VAL A 123 10.17 -14.51 -7.20
C VAL A 123 9.49 -14.45 -8.59
N PRO A 124 8.28 -14.99 -8.81
CA PRO A 124 7.63 -14.94 -10.13
C PRO A 124 7.30 -13.51 -10.55
N VAL A 125 7.07 -12.65 -9.55
CA VAL A 125 6.66 -11.26 -9.72
C VAL A 125 7.85 -10.35 -10.06
N ALA A 126 8.99 -10.53 -9.38
CA ALA A 126 10.19 -9.72 -9.55
C ALA A 126 11.05 -10.18 -10.73
N GLU A 127 11.11 -11.49 -10.98
CA GLU A 127 11.98 -12.08 -12.00
C GLU A 127 11.25 -12.33 -13.34
N GLY A 128 9.97 -11.95 -13.46
CA GLY A 128 9.25 -11.97 -14.74
C GLY A 128 8.99 -13.37 -15.33
N HIS A 129 9.14 -14.44 -14.54
CA HIS A 129 8.99 -15.83 -14.99
C HIS A 129 7.54 -16.23 -15.35
N GLY A 130 6.57 -15.33 -15.19
CA GLY A 130 5.21 -15.54 -15.67
C GLY A 130 5.07 -15.16 -17.14
N ARG A 131 4.76 -16.13 -18.02
CA ARG A 131 4.32 -15.91 -19.42
C ARG A 131 3.10 -14.98 -19.58
N ARG A 132 2.55 -14.43 -18.49
CA ARG A 132 1.42 -13.50 -18.44
C ARG A 132 1.74 -12.39 -17.46
N THR A 133 1.62 -11.14 -17.90
CA THR A 133 1.72 -9.95 -17.07
C THR A 133 0.74 -10.08 -15.90
N PRO A 134 1.18 -10.16 -14.63
CA PRO A 134 0.28 -10.25 -13.49
C PRO A 134 -0.63 -9.02 -13.46
N HIS A 135 -1.91 -9.22 -13.13
CA HIS A 135 -2.83 -8.09 -12.96
C HIS A 135 -2.24 -7.09 -11.96
N PRO A 136 -2.21 -5.77 -12.24
CA PRO A 136 -1.55 -4.77 -11.40
C PRO A 136 -2.01 -4.80 -9.93
N LEU A 137 -3.27 -5.17 -9.70
CA LEU A 137 -3.87 -5.28 -8.35
C LEU A 137 -3.46 -6.53 -7.56
N LEU A 138 -2.87 -7.54 -8.18
CA LEU A 138 -2.53 -8.79 -7.49
C LEU A 138 -1.40 -8.58 -6.47
N ARG A 139 -0.40 -7.76 -6.80
CA ARG A 139 0.70 -7.40 -5.90
C ARG A 139 0.20 -6.71 -4.62
N PRO A 140 -0.56 -5.60 -4.69
CA PRO A 140 -1.08 -4.94 -3.50
C PRO A 140 -2.12 -5.80 -2.74
N PHE A 141 -2.96 -6.57 -3.44
CA PHE A 141 -3.90 -7.50 -2.80
C PHE A 141 -3.18 -8.57 -1.98
N ALA A 142 -2.27 -9.32 -2.60
CA ALA A 142 -1.65 -10.48 -1.96
C ALA A 142 -0.51 -10.09 -1.02
N GLY A 143 0.39 -9.19 -1.44
CA GLY A 143 1.54 -8.77 -0.65
C GLY A 143 1.13 -7.88 0.52
N THR A 144 0.64 -6.68 0.24
CA THR A 144 0.29 -5.72 1.28
C THR A 144 -1.00 -6.09 2.00
N GLY A 145 -2.03 -6.55 1.27
CA GLY A 145 -3.31 -6.94 1.85
C GLY A 145 -3.22 -8.25 2.64
N VAL A 146 -3.23 -9.39 1.94
CA VAL A 146 -3.34 -10.72 2.58
C VAL A 146 -2.15 -11.00 3.49
N LEU A 147 -0.93 -10.89 3.00
CA LEU A 147 0.26 -11.22 3.80
C LEU A 147 0.51 -10.18 4.90
N GLY A 148 0.26 -8.89 4.63
CA GLY A 148 0.34 -7.84 5.66
C GLY A 148 -0.71 -7.99 6.76
N GLY A 149 -1.95 -8.40 6.41
CA GLY A 149 -3.00 -8.69 7.38
C GLY A 149 -2.78 -10.01 8.14
N PHE A 150 -2.17 -11.01 7.49
CA PHE A 150 -1.88 -12.32 8.07
C PHE A 150 -0.73 -12.27 9.07
N THR A 151 0.34 -11.55 8.77
CA THR A 151 1.50 -11.40 9.68
C THR A 151 1.24 -10.35 10.76
N THR A 152 1.96 -10.41 11.89
CA THR A 152 1.77 -9.46 13.00
C THR A 152 3.05 -9.22 13.77
N PHE A 153 3.47 -7.95 13.84
CA PHE A 153 4.57 -7.53 14.72
C PHE A 153 4.07 -7.14 16.11
N SER A 154 2.87 -6.56 16.22
CA SER A 154 2.34 -6.08 17.51
C SER A 154 2.06 -7.23 18.47
N ALA A 155 1.43 -8.32 18.00
CA ALA A 155 1.20 -9.49 18.84
C ALA A 155 2.54 -10.14 19.25
N TYR A 156 3.49 -10.22 18.31
CA TYR A 156 4.84 -10.70 18.60
C TYR A 156 5.56 -9.88 19.69
N ALA A 157 5.46 -8.55 19.66
CA ALA A 157 6.05 -7.70 20.69
C ALA A 157 5.36 -7.86 22.05
N LEU A 158 4.03 -8.02 22.07
CA LEU A 158 3.27 -8.28 23.30
C LEU A 158 3.63 -9.65 23.90
N ASP A 159 3.67 -10.71 23.08
CA ASP A 159 4.08 -12.04 23.52
C ASP A 159 5.49 -12.03 24.14
N ALA A 160 6.43 -11.31 23.54
CA ALA A 160 7.78 -11.17 24.06
C ALA A 160 7.82 -10.38 25.39
N ARG A 161 7.03 -9.30 25.47
CA ARG A 161 6.87 -8.52 26.71
C ARG A 161 6.28 -9.37 27.82
N ASP A 162 5.24 -10.14 27.54
CA ASP A 162 4.57 -10.99 28.53
C ASP A 162 5.52 -12.07 29.07
N LEU A 163 6.37 -12.66 28.22
CA LEU A 163 7.42 -13.60 28.66
C LEU A 163 8.43 -12.92 29.61
N LEU A 164 8.80 -11.67 29.33
CA LEU A 164 9.68 -10.90 30.21
C LEU A 164 9.00 -10.55 31.55
N GLU A 165 7.72 -10.17 31.53
CA GLU A 165 6.94 -9.88 32.75
C GLU A 165 6.77 -11.14 33.62
N ARG A 166 6.71 -12.33 33.03
CA ARG A 166 6.74 -13.62 33.74
C ARG A 166 8.12 -14.02 34.28
N GLY A 167 9.17 -13.24 34.02
CA GLY A 167 10.55 -13.55 34.41
C GLY A 167 11.23 -14.60 33.52
N GLU A 168 10.60 -14.99 32.40
CA GLU A 168 11.08 -16.02 31.48
C GLU A 168 12.02 -15.44 30.40
N GLY A 169 13.08 -14.72 30.82
CA GLY A 169 13.94 -13.98 29.90
C GLY A 169 14.61 -14.83 28.80
N ALA A 170 15.00 -16.06 29.12
CA ALA A 170 15.55 -16.99 28.14
C ALA A 170 14.51 -17.39 27.07
N ALA A 171 13.25 -17.61 27.47
CA ALA A 171 12.17 -17.94 26.55
C ALA A 171 11.81 -16.72 25.67
N ALA A 172 11.76 -15.52 26.25
CA ALA A 172 11.55 -14.28 25.51
C ALA A 172 12.63 -14.08 24.43
N PHE A 173 13.91 -14.25 24.79
CA PHE A 173 15.02 -14.16 23.84
C PHE A 173 14.93 -15.24 22.76
N GLY A 174 14.67 -16.49 23.13
CA GLY A 174 14.50 -17.59 22.19
C GLY A 174 13.34 -17.37 21.22
N TYR A 175 12.22 -16.82 21.70
CA TYR A 175 11.07 -16.46 20.89
C TYR A 175 11.40 -15.34 19.89
N VAL A 176 12.09 -14.29 20.35
CA VAL A 176 12.48 -13.15 19.52
C VAL A 176 13.46 -13.57 18.43
N ALA A 177 14.57 -14.19 18.82
CA ALA A 177 15.59 -14.67 17.91
C ALA A 177 15.04 -15.77 16.98
N GLY A 178 14.26 -16.70 17.52
CA GLY A 178 13.66 -17.80 16.77
C GLY A 178 12.69 -17.32 15.68
N THR A 179 11.85 -16.32 15.99
CA THR A 179 10.96 -15.72 15.00
C THR A 179 11.75 -15.03 13.89
N LEU A 180 12.75 -14.22 14.25
CA LEU A 180 13.58 -13.50 13.28
C LEU A 180 14.35 -14.46 12.36
N LEU A 181 15.08 -15.41 12.94
CA LEU A 181 15.88 -16.39 12.20
C LEU A 181 15.00 -17.31 11.37
N GLY A 182 13.88 -17.76 11.93
CA GLY A 182 12.89 -18.58 11.24
C GLY A 182 12.30 -17.85 10.03
N SER A 183 11.91 -16.59 10.17
CA SER A 183 11.41 -15.77 9.07
C SER A 183 12.45 -15.56 7.98
N LEU A 184 13.70 -15.26 8.35
CA LEU A 184 14.79 -15.09 7.37
C LEU A 184 15.09 -16.39 6.61
N GLY A 185 15.17 -17.51 7.34
CA GLY A 185 15.34 -18.84 6.78
C GLY A 185 14.18 -19.23 5.85
N ALA A 186 12.95 -18.89 6.23
CA ALA A 186 11.75 -19.13 5.42
C ALA A 186 11.76 -18.35 4.11
N VAL A 187 12.14 -17.06 4.13
CA VAL A 187 12.31 -16.27 2.90
C VAL A 187 13.38 -16.90 2.00
N TRP A 188 14.53 -17.25 2.56
CA TRP A 188 15.62 -17.85 1.79
C TRP A 188 15.22 -19.20 1.17
N ALA A 189 14.56 -20.06 1.95
CA ALA A 189 14.02 -21.33 1.49
C ALA A 189 12.98 -21.13 0.37
N ALA A 190 12.05 -20.19 0.55
CA ALA A 190 11.03 -19.85 -0.44
C ALA A 190 11.65 -19.36 -1.75
N VAL A 191 12.61 -18.43 -1.68
CA VAL A 191 13.28 -17.90 -2.88
C VAL A 191 14.03 -19.00 -3.62
N THR A 192 14.80 -19.82 -2.90
CA THR A 192 15.58 -20.91 -3.52
C THR A 192 14.68 -22.00 -4.12
N LEU A 193 13.58 -22.36 -3.45
CA LEU A 193 12.60 -23.33 -3.96
C LEU A 193 11.91 -22.79 -5.21
N THR A 194 11.40 -21.56 -5.14
CA THR A 194 10.69 -20.93 -6.24
C THR A 194 11.61 -20.80 -7.47
N ARG A 195 12.86 -20.37 -7.29
CA ARG A 195 13.84 -20.34 -8.39
C ARG A 195 14.13 -21.72 -8.99
N ARG A 196 14.15 -22.80 -8.21
CA ARG A 196 14.34 -24.16 -8.76
C ARG A 196 13.15 -24.65 -9.57
N VAL A 197 11.95 -24.19 -9.21
CA VAL A 197 10.70 -24.53 -9.91
C VAL A 197 10.55 -23.71 -11.19
N PHE A 198 10.85 -22.41 -11.15
CA PHE A 198 10.68 -21.49 -12.29
C PHE A 198 11.94 -21.34 -13.17
N GLY A 199 13.13 -21.57 -12.62
CA GLY A 199 14.43 -21.50 -13.29
C GLY A 199 14.82 -22.74 -14.10
N ARG A 200 13.83 -23.57 -14.48
CA ARG A 200 14.00 -24.59 -15.53
C ARG A 200 13.32 -24.17 -16.85
N PRO A 201 13.80 -23.15 -17.58
CA PRO A 201 13.69 -23.15 -19.03
C PRO A 201 14.58 -24.28 -19.57
N GLY A 202 14.04 -25.10 -20.47
CA GLY A 202 14.62 -26.38 -20.86
C GLY A 202 16.10 -26.34 -21.27
N ALA A 203 16.93 -27.07 -20.53
CA ALA A 203 18.07 -27.75 -21.13
C ALA A 203 17.52 -29.01 -21.83
N GLY A 204 17.32 -28.93 -23.14
CA GLY A 204 17.04 -30.09 -23.98
C GLY A 204 15.81 -29.95 -24.87
N ARG A 205 16.00 -29.40 -26.07
CA ARG A 205 15.99 -30.16 -27.34
C ARG A 205 16.29 -29.22 -28.50
#